data_AF-A0A379VSI1-F1
#
_entry.id   AF-A0A379VSI1-F1
#
_cell.length_a   1.000
_cell.length_b   1.000
_cell.length_c   1.000
_cell.angle_alpha   90.00
_cell.angle_beta   90.00
_cell.angle_gamma   90.00
#
_symmetry.space_group_name_H-M   'P 1'
#
loop_
_entity.id
_entity.type
_entity.pdbx_description
1 polymer ?
#
loop_
_entity_poly.entity_id
_entity_poly.type
_entity_poly.pdbx_seq_one_letter_code
_entity_poly.pdbx_strand_id
1 'polypeptide(L)' 'MIKGCIAVSLGLLLLTGCRSHPEIPVSDAQSLVMESTVLAAGVTAETPELTASDIQPSASSRVYNERQEPITVHYRFLLV' A
#
# COMPACT_ATOMS: atom_id res chain seq x y z
N MET A 1 42.07 -32.90 -3.44
CA MET A 1 41.83 -31.51 -2.99
C MET A 1 40.74 -30.78 -3.79
N ILE A 2 40.55 -31.07 -5.09
CA ILE A 2 39.57 -30.40 -5.98
C ILE A 2 38.09 -30.62 -5.59
N LYS A 3 37.71 -31.82 -5.10
CA LYS A 3 36.32 -32.15 -4.73
C LYS A 3 35.75 -31.28 -3.59
N GLY A 4 36.58 -30.88 -2.63
CA GLY A 4 36.17 -30.03 -1.51
C GLY A 4 35.88 -28.60 -1.95
N CYS A 5 36.68 -28.05 -2.86
CA CYS A 5 36.47 -26.72 -3.41
C CYS A 5 35.16 -26.63 -4.21
N ILE A 6 34.79 -27.68 -4.94
CA ILE A 6 33.52 -27.71 -5.69
C ILE A 6 32.31 -27.68 -4.75
N ALA A 7 32.36 -28.42 -3.64
CA ALA A 7 31.28 -28.42 -2.65
C ALA A 7 31.12 -27.06 -1.96
N VAL A 8 32.24 -26.38 -1.66
CA VAL A 8 32.22 -25.03 -1.07
C VAL A 8 31.66 -24.00 -2.04
N SER A 9 32.06 -24.04 -3.32
CA SER A 9 31.54 -23.13 -4.33
C SER A 9 30.04 -23.34 -4.60
N LEU A 10 29.56 -24.58 -4.56
CA LEU A 10 28.14 -24.89 -4.74
C LEU A 10 27.29 -24.39 -3.56
N GLY A 11 27.81 -24.50 -2.33
CA GLY A 11 27.17 -23.91 -1.14
C GLY A 11 27.11 -22.37 -1.19
N LEU A 12 28.18 -21.73 -1.68
CA LEU A 12 28.22 -20.27 -1.82
C LEU A 12 27.20 -19.75 -2.85
N LEU A 13 27.01 -20.47 -3.97
CA LEU A 13 26.02 -20.14 -5.00
C LEU A 13 24.58 -20.21 -4.46
N LEU A 14 24.26 -21.19 -3.63
CA LEU A 14 22.93 -21.33 -3.02
C LEU A 14 22.60 -20.19 -2.05
N LEU A 15 23.60 -19.63 -1.35
CA LEU A 15 23.42 -18.51 -0.42
C LEU A 15 23.24 -17.16 -1.13
N THR A 16 23.74 -17.00 -2.36
CA THR A 16 23.55 -15.76 -3.15
C THR A 16 22.16 -15.63 -3.81
N GLY A 17 21.35 -16.69 -3.76
CA GLY A 17 19.99 -16.72 -4.31
C GLY A 17 18.92 -16.09 -3.41
N CYS A 18 19.22 -15.85 -2.13
CA CYS A 18 18.32 -15.16 -1.21
C CYS A 18 18.44 -13.64 -1.39
N ARG A 19 18.15 -13.12 -2.59
CA ARG A 19 17.68 -11.74 -2.68
C ARG A 19 16.29 -11.73 -2.07
N SER A 20 16.20 -11.35 -0.79
CA SER A 20 14.98 -10.76 -0.26
C SER A 20 14.69 -9.55 -1.15
N HIS A 21 13.84 -9.74 -2.15
CA HIS A 21 13.25 -8.63 -2.88
C HIS A 21 12.58 -7.78 -1.81
N PRO A 22 13.08 -6.57 -1.50
CA PRO A 22 12.32 -5.66 -0.66
C PRO A 22 11.30 -5.07 -1.61
N GLU A 23 10.34 -5.89 -2.02
CA GLU A 23 9.05 -5.35 -2.37
C GLU A 23 8.59 -4.74 -1.06
N ILE A 24 8.74 -3.42 -0.96
CA ILE A 24 8.08 -2.64 0.07
C ILE A 24 6.64 -3.16 0.00
N PRO A 25 6.14 -3.86 1.03
CA PRO A 25 4.74 -4.24 1.02
C PRO A 25 4.01 -2.90 1.09
N VAL A 26 3.67 -2.36 -0.07
CA VAL A 26 2.57 -1.44 -0.21
C VAL A 26 1.42 -2.27 0.29
N SER A 27 1.13 -2.09 1.57
CA SER A 27 0.04 -2.77 2.23
C SER A 27 -1.20 -2.41 1.45
N ASP A 28 -1.71 -3.34 0.64
CA ASP A 28 -3.06 -3.31 0.08
C ASP A 28 -4.11 -3.04 1.18
N ALA A 29 -3.74 -3.19 2.46
CA ALA A 29 -4.61 -2.95 3.60
C ALA A 29 -4.88 -1.47 3.90
N GLN A 30 -4.18 -0.50 3.31
CA GLN A 30 -4.47 0.93 3.53
C GLN A 30 -4.73 1.70 2.25
N SER A 31 -5.76 1.25 1.51
CA SER A 31 -6.38 2.00 0.41
C SER A 31 -6.96 3.36 0.84
N LEU A 32 -7.13 3.57 2.15
CA LEU A 32 -7.55 4.83 2.76
C LEU A 32 -6.56 5.26 3.85
N VAL A 33 -5.99 6.46 3.70
CA VAL A 33 -5.15 7.11 4.70
C VAL A 33 -5.90 8.33 5.25
N MET A 34 -6.08 8.37 6.57
CA MET A 34 -6.69 9.50 7.26
C MET A 34 -5.71 10.09 8.27
N GLU A 35 -5.59 11.43 8.24
CA GLU A 35 -4.85 12.18 9.24
C GLU A 35 -5.54 12.09 10.61
N SER A 36 -4.77 12.16 11.68
CA SER A 36 -5.29 12.08 13.05
C SER A 36 -6.26 13.23 13.38
N THR A 37 -6.05 14.40 12.79
CA THR A 37 -6.93 15.57 12.93
C THR A 37 -8.29 15.37 12.26
N VAL A 38 -8.32 14.67 11.12
CA VAL A 38 -9.55 14.35 10.38
C VAL A 38 -10.40 13.36 11.19
N LEU A 39 -9.76 12.33 11.75
CA LEU A 39 -10.41 11.38 12.65
C LEU A 39 -10.93 12.06 13.93
N ALA A 40 -10.11 12.90 14.56
CA ALA A 40 -10.48 13.63 15.77
C ALA A 40 -11.65 14.62 15.54
N ALA A 41 -11.72 15.22 14.35
CA ALA A 41 -12.83 16.06 13.93
C ALA A 41 -14.14 15.27 13.75
N GLY A 42 -14.12 13.93 13.84
CA GLY A 42 -15.31 13.10 13.66
C GLY A 42 -15.66 12.89 12.18
N VAL A 43 -14.66 12.91 11.30
CA VAL A 43 -14.85 12.52 9.90
C VAL A 43 -14.53 11.04 9.75
N THR A 44 -15.43 10.31 9.10
CA THR A 44 -15.20 8.92 8.69
C THR A 44 -15.27 8.81 7.18
N ALA A 45 -14.61 7.81 6.60
CA ALA A 45 -14.65 7.58 5.16
C ALA A 45 -14.65 6.08 4.85
N GLU A 46 -15.34 5.72 3.78
CA GLU A 46 -15.34 4.36 3.25
C GLU A 46 -14.08 4.10 2.42
N THR A 47 -13.68 2.83 2.37
CA THR A 47 -12.59 2.40 1.47
C THR A 47 -12.96 2.77 0.03
N PRO A 48 -12.07 3.38 -0.75
CA PRO A 48 -12.41 3.82 -2.09
C PRO A 48 -12.66 2.63 -3.01
N GLU A 49 -13.66 2.75 -3.87
CA GLU A 49 -13.93 1.81 -4.95
C GLU A 49 -13.20 2.27 -6.22
N LEU A 50 -12.45 1.35 -6.85
CA LEU A 50 -11.78 1.59 -8.12
C LEU A 50 -12.56 0.91 -9.25
N THR A 51 -13.06 1.70 -10.18
CA THR A 51 -13.62 1.22 -11.44
C THR A 51 -12.57 1.36 -12.53
N ALA A 52 -11.91 0.26 -12.88
CA ALA A 52 -11.02 0.19 -14.03
C ALA A 52 -11.84 -0.07 -15.30
N SER A 53 -12.23 1.00 -16.00
CA SER A 53 -12.83 0.91 -17.34
C SER A 53 -11.76 1.18 -18.39
N ASP A 54 -11.83 0.50 -19.54
CA ASP A 54 -10.87 0.62 -20.65
C ASP A 54 -10.75 2.06 -21.19
N ILE A 55 -11.78 2.88 -20.98
CA ILE A 55 -11.86 4.26 -21.48
C ILE A 55 -11.35 5.25 -20.44
N GLN A 56 -11.78 5.10 -19.18
CA GLN A 56 -11.41 6.01 -18.10
C GLN A 56 -11.49 5.29 -16.75
N PRO A 57 -10.36 5.12 -16.03
CA PRO A 57 -10.39 4.67 -14.66
C PRO A 57 -11.04 5.74 -13.76
N SER A 58 -11.85 5.30 -12.81
CA SER A 58 -12.50 6.18 -11.83
C SER A 58 -12.33 5.61 -10.43
N ALA A 59 -12.09 6.49 -9.46
CA ALA A 59 -12.07 6.17 -8.04
C ALA A 59 -13.13 6.99 -7.31
N SER A 60 -13.88 6.35 -6.43
CA SER A 60 -14.92 6.98 -5.62
C SER A 60 -14.76 6.59 -4.15
N SER A 61 -15.10 7.49 -3.22
CA SER A 61 -15.18 7.20 -1.78
C SER A 61 -16.26 8.07 -1.16
N ARG A 62 -16.91 7.57 -0.12
CA ARG A 62 -17.92 8.32 0.65
C ARG A 62 -17.28 8.82 1.94
N VAL A 63 -17.49 10.09 2.23
CA VAL A 63 -17.00 10.76 3.44
C VAL A 63 -18.19 11.22 4.27
N TYR A 64 -18.17 10.94 5.56
CA TYR A 64 -19.23 11.27 6.51
C TYR A 64 -18.71 12.24 7.55
N ASN A 65 -19.53 13.23 7.87
CA ASN A 65 -19.34 14.11 9.00
C ASN A 65 -20.25 13.65 10.14
N GLU A 66 -19.67 13.09 11.19
CA GLU A 66 -20.40 12.60 12.37
C GLU A 66 -20.72 13.72 13.37
N ARG A 67 -20.29 14.96 13.09
CA ARG A 67 -20.57 16.14 13.91
C ARG A 67 -21.66 16.98 13.26
N GLN A 68 -22.33 17.78 14.10
CA GLN A 68 -23.36 18.73 13.66
C GLN A 68 -22.78 20.10 13.26
N GLU A 69 -21.45 20.23 13.23
CA GLU A 69 -20.75 21.44 12.82
C GLU A 69 -20.17 21.28 11.40
N PRO A 70 -20.10 22.35 10.60
CA PRO A 70 -19.48 22.30 9.29
C PRO A 70 -17.98 21.98 9.38
N ILE A 71 -17.49 21.06 8.53
CA ILE A 71 -16.08 20.68 8.46
C ILE A 71 -15.59 20.83 7.01
N THR A 72 -14.40 21.38 6.84
CA THR A 72 -13.69 21.44 5.56
C THR A 72 -12.63 20.35 5.53
N VAL A 73 -12.64 19.51 4.49
CA VAL A 73 -11.66 18.43 4.30
C VAL A 73 -10.93 18.62 2.97
N HIS A 74 -9.63 18.31 2.98
CA HIS A 74 -8.80 18.26 1.78
C HIS A 74 -8.47 16.80 1.49
N TYR A 75 -8.79 16.34 0.28
CA TYR A 75 -8.61 14.95 -0.12
C TYR A 75 -7.83 14.86 -1.44
N ARG A 76 -7.22 13.69 -1.67
CA ARG A 76 -6.54 13.37 -2.92
C ARG A 76 -6.67 11.87 -3.21
N PHE A 77 -7.03 11.54 -4.44
CA PHE A 77 -6.90 10.18 -4.96
C PHE A 77 -5.51 9.99 -5.57
N LEU A 78 -4.84 8.90 -5.20
CA LEU A 78 -3.57 8.47 -5.77
C LEU A 78 -3.83 7.16 -6.52
N LEU A 79 -3.74 7.20 -7.84
CA LEU A 79 -3.80 6.02 -8.70
C LEU A 79 -2.36 5.56 -8.92
N VAL A 80 -2.05 4.33 -8.51
CA VAL A 80 -0.72 3.71 -8.65
C VAL A 80 -0.70 2.72 -9.80
#